data_AF-A0A510IXP5-F1
#
_entry.id   AF-A0A510IXP5-F1
#
_cell.length_a   1.000
_cell.length_b   1.000
_cell.length_c   1.000
_cell.angle_alpha   90.00
_cell.angle_beta   90.00
_cell.angle_gamma   90.00
#
_symmetry.space_group_name_H-M   'P 1'
#
loop_
_entity.id
_entity.type
_entity.pdbx_description
1 polymer ?
#
loop_
_entity_poly.entity_id
_entity_poly.type
_entity_poly.pdbx_seq_one_letter_code
_entity_poly.pdbx_strand_id
1 'polypeptide(L)'
;MENLLLGTAAQESQLGFHLKQGRRHGLGIYQIQPHTHREIWDDYLIGHPALASKVRGLASQRDFLDHPHSELTTNLRYATAIAWLVYRSADIHKIPEPETNDVAKMARLWHQHFHHGPSATTRDFECSYAQLVSGADPTDSAPRYAGGQPPAHPPAPRNSPGAELNDQDARQSTA
;
A
#
# COMPACT_ATOMS: atom_id res chain seq x y z
N MET A 1 18.93 -4.24 -0.32
CA MET A 1 18.08 -3.96 0.86
C MET A 1 17.11 -2.83 0.57
N GLU A 2 17.59 -1.69 0.06
CA GLU A 2 16.75 -0.56 -0.35
C GLU A 2 15.55 -0.97 -1.23
N ASN A 3 15.78 -1.70 -2.33
CA ASN A 3 14.71 -2.18 -3.21
C ASN A 3 13.64 -3.00 -2.49
N LEU A 4 14.00 -3.85 -1.53
CA LEU A 4 13.02 -4.62 -0.76
C LEU A 4 12.21 -3.74 0.17
N LEU A 5 12.82 -2.75 0.81
CA LEU A 5 12.09 -1.79 1.64
C LEU A 5 11.13 -0.96 0.78
N LEU A 6 11.56 -0.49 -0.40
CA LEU A 6 10.70 0.19 -1.36
C LEU A 6 9.53 -0.69 -1.81
N GLY A 7 9.79 -1.96 -2.15
CA GLY A 7 8.75 -2.91 -2.50
C GLY A 7 7.79 -3.23 -1.36
N THR A 8 8.31 -3.31 -0.13
CA THR A 8 7.49 -3.48 1.08
C THR A 8 6.57 -2.28 1.25
N ALA A 9 7.08 -1.05 1.18
CA ALA A 9 6.27 0.16 1.28
C ALA A 9 5.22 0.24 0.14
N ALA A 10 5.59 -0.14 -1.09
CA ALA A 10 4.68 -0.18 -2.23
C ALA A 10 3.53 -1.17 -2.00
N GLN A 11 3.84 -2.38 -1.54
CA GLN A 11 2.84 -3.41 -1.29
C GLN A 11 1.97 -3.13 -0.05
N GLU A 12 2.55 -2.56 1.00
CA GLU A 12 1.86 -2.38 2.28
C GLU A 12 0.95 -1.16 2.30
N SER A 13 1.37 -0.04 1.73
CA SER A 13 0.61 1.21 1.79
C SER A 13 0.52 1.96 0.46
N GLN A 14 0.96 1.34 -0.65
CA GLN A 14 1.16 2.04 -1.92
C GLN A 14 2.06 3.26 -1.71
N LEU A 15 3.23 3.08 -1.09
CA LEU A 15 4.18 4.17 -0.80
C LEU A 15 3.56 5.32 0.03
N GLY A 16 2.58 5.02 0.88
CA GLY A 16 1.94 5.98 1.79
C GLY A 16 0.62 6.57 1.28
N PHE A 17 0.06 6.12 0.16
CA PHE A 17 -1.30 6.52 -0.25
C PHE A 17 -2.39 5.94 0.68
N HIS A 18 -2.15 4.75 1.25
CA HIS A 18 -3.08 4.06 2.14
C HIS A 18 -2.50 3.90 3.55
N LEU A 19 -2.37 5.02 4.28
CA LEU A 19 -1.94 5.03 5.68
C LEU A 19 -3.06 4.74 6.69
N LYS A 20 -4.33 4.83 6.26
CA LYS A 20 -5.49 4.68 7.17
C LYS A 20 -5.78 3.20 7.48
N GLN A 21 -6.05 2.92 8.76
CA GLN A 21 -6.52 1.67 9.34
C GLN A 21 -7.89 1.22 8.76
N GLY A 22 -7.94 0.84 7.49
CA GLY A 22 -9.08 0.08 6.96
C GLY A 22 -9.09 -1.33 7.54
N ARG A 23 -9.21 -2.35 6.69
CA ARG A 23 -8.98 -3.75 7.09
C ARG A 23 -7.51 -4.08 7.45
N ARG A 24 -6.62 -3.08 7.47
CA ARG A 24 -5.19 -3.25 7.77
C ARG A 24 -4.92 -2.74 9.19
N HIS A 25 -4.37 -3.61 10.03
CA HIS A 25 -4.06 -3.32 11.44
C HIS A 25 -2.65 -2.75 11.65
N GLY A 26 -1.92 -2.50 10.56
CA GLY A 26 -0.55 -2.01 10.57
C GLY A 26 -0.45 -0.49 10.70
N LEU A 27 0.75 -0.01 11.05
CA LEU A 27 1.05 1.40 11.26
C LEU A 27 2.03 1.96 10.20
N GLY A 28 1.75 3.17 9.74
CA GLY A 28 2.61 3.92 8.83
C GLY A 28 2.80 3.32 7.43
N ILE A 29 3.84 3.78 6.74
CA ILE A 29 4.13 3.42 5.35
C ILE A 29 4.41 1.93 5.14
N TYR A 30 4.93 1.26 6.17
CA TYR A 30 5.23 -0.17 6.11
C TYR A 30 4.10 -1.03 6.70
N GLN A 31 3.03 -0.44 7.25
CA GLN A 31 1.97 -1.19 7.94
C GLN A 31 2.52 -2.17 9.01
N ILE A 32 3.55 -1.77 9.75
CA ILE A 32 4.13 -2.60 10.81
C ILE A 32 3.11 -2.75 11.94
N GLN A 33 2.85 -3.98 12.38
CA GLN A 33 1.93 -4.22 13.48
C GLN A 33 2.57 -3.84 14.82
N PRO A 34 1.78 -3.38 15.81
CA PRO A 34 2.27 -3.13 17.16
C PRO A 34 2.95 -4.35 17.80
N HIS A 35 2.48 -5.56 17.46
CA HIS A 35 3.10 -6.80 17.92
C HIS A 35 4.52 -6.97 17.36
N THR A 36 4.69 -6.92 16.03
CA THR A 36 5.99 -6.97 15.36
C THR A 36 6.95 -5.91 15.89
N HIS A 37 6.46 -4.70 16.17
CA HIS A 37 7.27 -3.65 16.77
C HIS A 37 7.83 -4.05 18.14
N ARG A 38 7.01 -4.68 18.99
CA ARG A 38 7.45 -5.17 20.31
C ARG A 38 8.44 -6.31 20.18
N GLU A 39 8.19 -7.30 19.32
CA GLU A 39 9.10 -8.42 19.09
C GLU A 39 10.50 -7.93 18.67
N ILE A 40 10.57 -6.92 17.80
CA ILE A 40 11.86 -6.33 17.42
C ILE A 40 12.60 -5.74 18.62
N TRP A 41 11.90 -5.09 19.56
CA TRP A 41 12.53 -4.53 20.76
C TRP A 41 12.89 -5.61 21.79
N ASP A 42 11.91 -6.44 22.13
CA ASP A 42 11.96 -7.35 23.26
C ASP A 42 12.77 -8.61 22.94
N ASP A 43 12.73 -9.08 21.68
CA ASP A 43 13.39 -10.33 21.28
C ASP A 43 14.68 -10.09 20.50
N TYR A 44 14.70 -9.13 19.56
CA TYR A 44 15.87 -8.91 18.71
C TYR A 44 16.85 -7.87 19.28
N LEU A 45 16.38 -6.67 19.63
CA LEU A 45 17.24 -5.57 20.04
C LEU A 45 17.84 -5.75 21.44
N ILE A 46 17.21 -6.55 22.30
CA ILE A 46 17.77 -6.91 23.62
C ILE A 46 19.16 -7.55 23.50
N GLY A 47 19.41 -8.36 22.46
CA GLY A 47 20.70 -8.97 22.17
C GLY A 47 21.70 -8.04 21.47
N HIS A 48 21.27 -6.83 21.07
CA HIS A 48 22.06 -5.90 20.27
C HIS A 48 22.05 -4.48 20.87
N PRO A 49 22.59 -4.26 22.08
CA PRO A 49 22.44 -3.00 22.82
C PRO A 49 22.95 -1.75 22.07
N ALA A 50 24.06 -1.87 21.35
CA ALA A 50 24.58 -0.77 20.53
C ALA A 50 23.65 -0.40 19.36
N LEU A 51 22.96 -1.39 18.80
CA LEU A 51 21.96 -1.18 17.75
C LEU A 51 20.67 -0.61 18.33
N ALA A 52 20.22 -1.13 19.47
CA ALA A 52 19.07 -0.64 20.21
C ALA A 52 19.23 0.86 20.53
N SER A 53 20.41 1.26 21.00
CA SER A 53 20.74 2.68 21.25
C SER A 53 20.65 3.54 19.99
N LYS A 54 21.21 3.06 18.86
CA LYS A 54 21.14 3.77 17.57
C LYS A 54 19.70 3.95 17.10
N VAL A 55 18.89 2.88 17.16
CA VAL A 55 17.49 2.87 16.73
C VAL A 55 16.64 3.74 17.66
N ARG A 56 16.85 3.66 18.97
CA ARG A 56 16.18 4.52 19.96
C ARG A 56 16.47 6.00 19.71
N GLY A 57 17.70 6.32 19.33
CA GLY A 57 18.12 7.67 18.97
C GLY A 57 17.49 8.23 17.70
N LEU A 58 16.81 7.39 16.90
CA LEU A 58 16.01 7.84 15.75
C LEU A 58 14.59 8.26 16.15
N ALA A 59 14.06 7.68 17.24
CA ALA A 59 12.72 7.99 17.76
C ALA A 59 12.74 9.30 18.56
N SER A 60 11.57 9.91 18.76
CA SER A 60 11.44 11.06 19.65
C SER A 60 11.85 10.70 21.08
N GLN A 61 12.36 11.68 21.83
CA GLN A 61 12.80 11.43 23.20
C GLN A 61 11.61 11.17 24.13
N ARG A 62 10.60 12.04 24.09
CA ARG A 62 9.45 12.01 25.01
C ARG A 62 8.32 11.10 24.51
N ASP A 63 7.80 11.35 23.32
CA ASP A 63 6.59 10.66 22.85
C ASP A 63 6.81 9.14 22.69
N PHE A 64 8.02 8.71 22.37
CA PHE A 64 8.33 7.27 22.33
C PHE A 64 8.15 6.54 23.67
N LEU A 65 8.33 7.22 24.80
CA LEU A 65 8.19 6.58 26.12
C LEU A 65 6.72 6.29 26.44
N ASP A 66 5.82 7.18 26.01
CA ASP A 66 4.39 7.08 26.30
C ASP A 66 3.64 6.33 25.17
N HIS A 67 4.03 6.58 23.91
CA HIS A 67 3.39 6.09 22.69
C HIS A 67 4.42 5.53 21.68
N PRO A 68 5.20 4.50 22.00
CA PRO A 68 6.30 4.01 21.14
C PRO A 68 5.85 3.63 19.71
N HIS A 69 4.60 3.19 19.56
CA HIS A 69 4.02 2.82 18.26
C HIS A 69 3.70 4.03 17.37
N SER A 70 3.51 5.23 17.93
CA SER A 70 3.19 6.44 17.15
C SER A 70 4.30 6.75 16.14
N GLU A 71 5.56 6.50 16.51
CA GLU A 71 6.74 6.71 15.67
C GLU A 71 6.68 5.95 14.34
N LEU A 72 6.04 4.77 14.30
CA LEU A 72 5.88 4.01 13.07
C LEU A 72 5.06 4.76 12.02
N THR A 73 4.18 5.66 12.47
CA THR A 73 3.31 6.48 11.62
C THR A 73 3.89 7.88 11.40
N THR A 74 4.51 8.48 12.41
CA THR A 74 4.92 9.89 12.39
C THR A 74 6.38 10.11 12.01
N ASN A 75 7.23 9.08 12.12
CA ASN A 75 8.67 9.18 11.93
C ASN A 75 9.16 8.17 10.90
N LEU A 76 9.25 8.60 9.63
CA LEU A 76 9.65 7.74 8.52
C LEU A 76 11.05 7.13 8.71
N ARG A 77 11.99 7.88 9.32
CA ARG A 77 13.35 7.39 9.58
C ARG A 77 13.32 6.24 10.57
N TYR A 78 12.54 6.37 11.64
CA TYR A 78 12.35 5.32 12.62
C TYR A 78 11.60 4.12 12.03
N ALA A 79 10.48 4.35 11.34
CA ALA A 79 9.69 3.31 10.70
C ALA A 79 10.53 2.48 9.71
N THR A 80 11.39 3.14 8.92
CA THR A 80 12.32 2.46 8.00
C THR A 80 13.36 1.63 8.74
N ALA A 81 13.86 2.12 9.88
CA ALA A 81 14.78 1.34 10.70
C ALA A 81 14.11 0.08 11.26
N ILE A 82 12.88 0.17 11.78
CA ILE A 82 12.14 -1.00 12.25
C ILE A 82 11.84 -1.97 11.10
N ALA A 83 11.39 -1.47 9.94
CA ALA A 83 11.14 -2.32 8.76
C ALA A 83 12.40 -3.08 8.32
N TRP A 84 13.56 -2.42 8.35
CA TRP A 84 14.83 -3.08 8.10
C TRP A 84 15.17 -4.14 9.15
N LEU A 85 14.90 -3.87 10.43
CA LEU A 85 15.14 -4.83 11.51
C LEU A 85 14.27 -6.09 11.41
N VAL A 86 13.06 -6.00 10.84
CA VAL A 86 12.22 -7.19 10.55
C VAL A 86 12.93 -8.17 9.63
N TYR A 87 13.57 -7.68 8.57
CA TYR A 87 14.36 -8.55 7.69
C TYR A 87 15.66 -9.00 8.35
N ARG A 88 16.30 -8.10 9.12
CA ARG A 88 17.56 -8.41 9.79
C ARG A 88 17.42 -9.45 10.90
N SER A 89 16.31 -9.44 11.64
CA SER A 89 16.03 -10.44 12.68
C SER A 89 15.80 -11.83 12.07
N ALA A 90 15.38 -11.90 10.81
CA ALA A 90 15.30 -13.11 10.00
C ALA A 90 16.62 -13.49 9.27
N ASP A 91 17.76 -12.92 9.69
CA ASP A 91 19.09 -13.15 9.11
C ASP A 91 19.25 -12.71 7.64
N ILE A 92 18.36 -11.83 7.15
CA ILE A 92 18.43 -11.29 5.79
C ILE A 92 19.31 -10.04 5.78
N HIS A 93 20.62 -10.23 5.63
CA HIS A 93 21.59 -9.11 5.58
C HIS A 93 21.84 -8.58 4.17
N LYS A 94 21.57 -9.40 3.14
CA LYS A 94 21.77 -9.05 1.73
C LYS A 94 20.67 -9.63 0.85
N ILE A 95 20.27 -8.85 -0.13
CA ILE A 95 19.47 -9.28 -1.27
C ILE A 95 20.43 -9.32 -2.45
N PRO A 96 20.38 -10.34 -3.33
CA PRO A 96 21.29 -10.43 -4.46
C PRO A 96 21.28 -9.12 -5.26
N GLU A 97 22.47 -8.82 -5.79
CA GLU A 97 22.88 -7.51 -6.28
C GLU A 97 21.91 -6.89 -7.28
N PRO A 98 21.89 -5.53 -7.36
CA PRO A 98 20.96 -4.74 -8.17
C PRO A 98 20.86 -5.18 -9.64
N GLU A 99 21.88 -5.84 -10.18
CA GLU A 99 21.89 -6.33 -11.56
C GLU A 99 20.85 -7.42 -11.84
N THR A 100 20.39 -8.15 -10.83
CA THR A 100 19.32 -9.16 -11.01
C THR A 100 17.93 -8.65 -10.66
N ASN A 101 17.82 -7.54 -9.90
CA ASN A 101 16.57 -6.95 -9.38
C ASN A 101 15.47 -8.01 -9.18
N ASP A 102 15.81 -9.10 -8.48
CA ASP A 102 14.99 -10.32 -8.45
C ASP A 102 13.75 -10.07 -7.60
N VAL A 103 12.73 -9.46 -8.24
CA VAL A 103 11.47 -9.07 -7.61
C VAL A 103 10.77 -10.29 -7.04
N ALA A 104 10.87 -11.45 -7.69
CA ALA A 104 10.30 -12.70 -7.19
C ALA A 104 10.96 -13.14 -5.87
N LYS A 105 12.28 -12.98 -5.73
CA LYS A 105 12.96 -13.24 -4.45
C LYS A 105 12.56 -12.23 -3.38
N MET A 106 12.45 -10.95 -3.72
CA MET A 106 11.97 -9.93 -2.78
C MET A 106 10.53 -10.22 -2.32
N ALA A 107 9.66 -10.63 -3.25
CA ALA A 107 8.28 -11.01 -2.94
C ALA A 107 8.21 -12.21 -1.98
N ARG A 108 9.07 -13.22 -2.17
CA ARG A 108 9.18 -14.35 -1.23
C ARG A 108 9.62 -13.90 0.16
N LEU A 109 10.65 -13.05 0.25
CA LEU A 109 11.15 -12.52 1.53
C LEU A 109 10.09 -11.69 2.26
N TRP A 110 9.41 -10.80 1.55
CA TRP A 110 8.30 -10.03 2.09
C TRP A 110 7.18 -10.94 2.60
N HIS A 111 6.75 -11.92 1.80
CA HIS A 111 5.68 -12.85 2.18
C HIS A 111 6.05 -13.71 3.40
N GLN A 112 7.32 -14.07 3.56
CA GLN A 112 7.79 -14.91 4.67
C GLN A 112 7.96 -14.14 5.98
N HIS A 113 8.39 -12.89 5.93
CA HIS A 113 8.88 -12.18 7.13
C HIS A 113 8.12 -10.91 7.47
N PHE A 114 7.37 -10.33 6.53
CA PHE A 114 6.72 -9.04 6.71
C PHE A 114 5.20 -9.14 6.56
N HIS A 115 4.71 -10.06 5.73
CA HIS A 115 3.30 -10.21 5.48
C HIS A 115 2.55 -10.73 6.73
N HIS A 116 1.49 -10.02 7.10
CA HIS A 116 0.59 -10.40 8.19
C HIS A 116 -0.87 -10.38 7.72
N GLY A 117 -1.37 -11.50 7.20
CA GLY A 117 -2.78 -11.64 6.82
C GLY A 117 -3.06 -12.84 5.89
N PRO A 118 -4.32 -13.14 5.57
CA PRO A 118 -4.68 -14.32 4.78
C PRO A 118 -4.81 -14.08 3.26
N SER A 119 -4.44 -12.90 2.73
CA SER A 119 -4.90 -12.51 1.39
C SER A 119 -3.85 -12.00 0.40
N ALA A 120 -2.67 -11.55 0.83
CA ALA A 120 -1.72 -10.97 -0.12
C ALA A 120 -0.65 -11.98 -0.51
N THR A 121 -0.46 -12.13 -1.81
CA THR A 121 0.41 -13.12 -2.44
C THR A 121 1.73 -12.50 -2.87
N THR A 122 2.73 -13.34 -3.17
CA THR A 122 3.99 -12.86 -3.78
C THR A 122 3.74 -12.12 -5.10
N ARG A 123 2.71 -12.52 -5.86
CA ARG A 123 2.32 -11.85 -7.11
C ARG A 123 1.81 -10.43 -6.88
N ASP A 124 1.09 -10.19 -5.78
CA ASP A 124 0.62 -8.84 -5.46
C ASP A 124 1.80 -7.90 -5.19
N PHE A 125 2.82 -8.40 -4.48
CA PHE A 125 4.06 -7.65 -4.28
C PHE A 125 4.76 -7.35 -5.62
N GLU A 126 4.90 -8.33 -6.50
CA GLU A 126 5.52 -8.14 -7.82
C GLU A 126 4.77 -7.07 -8.65
N CYS A 127 3.44 -7.13 -8.68
CA CYS A 127 2.59 -6.12 -9.34
C CYS A 127 2.81 -4.72 -8.74
N SER A 128 2.76 -4.60 -7.41
CA SER A 128 2.95 -3.32 -6.71
C SER A 128 4.35 -2.75 -6.94
N TYR A 129 5.37 -3.60 -6.97
CA TYR A 129 6.75 -3.19 -7.25
C TYR A 129 6.92 -2.69 -8.69
N ALA A 130 6.38 -3.42 -9.66
CA ALA A 130 6.42 -3.02 -11.08
C ALA A 130 5.75 -1.66 -11.28
N GLN A 131 4.54 -1.50 -10.74
CA GLN A 131 3.71 -0.32 -10.91
C GLN A 131 4.27 0.92 -10.19
N LEU A 132 4.74 0.77 -8.95
CA LEU A 132 5.05 1.92 -8.08
C LEU A 132 6.55 2.20 -7.94
N VAL A 133 7.42 1.22 -8.17
CA VAL A 133 8.88 1.36 -7.95
C VAL A 133 9.65 1.34 -9.27
N SER A 134 9.34 0.38 -10.15
CA SER A 134 10.06 0.26 -11.44
C SER A 134 9.53 1.19 -12.52
N GLY A 135 8.36 1.80 -12.33
CA GLY A 135 7.70 2.62 -13.35
C GLY A 135 7.26 1.81 -14.58
N ALA A 136 7.20 0.49 -14.47
CA ALA A 136 6.71 -0.38 -15.52
C ALA A 136 5.18 -0.31 -15.51
N ASP A 137 4.61 0.24 -16.57
CA ASP A 137 3.17 0.28 -16.74
C ASP A 137 2.65 -1.17 -16.88
N PRO A 138 1.75 -1.67 -16.01
CA PRO A 138 1.22 -3.04 -16.09
C PRO A 138 0.55 -3.34 -17.44
N THR A 139 0.23 -2.29 -18.20
CA THR A 139 -0.38 -2.30 -19.52
C THR A 139 0.58 -2.55 -20.69
N ASP A 140 1.91 -2.56 -20.52
CA ASP A 140 2.84 -2.81 -21.63
C ASP A 140 2.87 -4.28 -22.11
N SER A 141 2.07 -5.15 -21.48
CA SER A 141 1.79 -6.52 -21.95
C SER A 141 0.44 -6.67 -22.68
N ALA A 142 -0.38 -5.60 -22.76
CA ALA A 142 -1.57 -5.62 -23.60
C ALA A 142 -1.15 -5.32 -25.05
N PRO A 143 -1.67 -6.04 -26.07
CA PRO A 143 -1.37 -5.70 -27.45
C PRO A 143 -1.78 -4.25 -27.67
N ARG A 144 -0.80 -3.41 -28.06
CA ARG A 144 -1.04 -2.02 -28.42
C ARG A 144 -2.16 -2.01 -29.45
N TYR A 145 -3.33 -1.49 -29.06
CA TYR A 145 -4.44 -1.32 -29.98
C TYR A 145 -3.94 -0.50 -31.16
N ALA A 146 -3.70 -1.17 -32.29
CA ALA A 146 -3.39 -0.52 -33.55
C ALA A 146 -4.62 0.31 -33.93
N GLY A 147 -4.40 1.61 -34.14
CA GLY A 147 -5.43 2.63 -34.26
C GLY A 147 -6.67 2.22 -35.06
N GLY A 148 -7.75 1.92 -34.34
CA GLY A 148 -9.12 1.97 -34.83
C GLY A 148 -9.80 3.13 -34.12
N GLN A 149 -10.36 4.06 -34.90
CA GLN A 149 -11.01 5.28 -34.43
C GLN A 149 -12.04 4.98 -33.32
N PRO A 150 -12.06 5.75 -32.21
CA PRO A 150 -13.00 5.49 -31.12
C PRO A 150 -14.45 5.55 -31.62
N PRO A 151 -15.37 4.69 -31.09
CA PRO A 151 -16.77 4.72 -31.47
C PRO A 151 -17.37 6.09 -31.17
N ALA A 152 -18.04 6.68 -32.15
CA ALA A 152 -18.64 8.00 -32.05
C ALA A 152 -19.65 8.07 -30.90
N HIS A 153 -19.56 9.14 -30.09
CA HIS A 153 -20.57 9.45 -29.08
C HIS A 153 -21.97 9.55 -29.72
N PRO A 154 -23.01 8.94 -29.13
CA PRO A 154 -24.37 9.18 -29.58
C PRO A 154 -24.76 10.65 -29.34
N PRO A 155 -25.48 11.29 -30.27
CA PRO A 155 -25.86 12.68 -30.13
C PRO A 155 -26.83 12.89 -28.97
N ALA A 156 -26.67 14.01 -28.26
CA ALA A 156 -27.53 14.43 -27.17
C ALA A 156 -29.01 14.53 -27.62
N PRO A 157 -29.98 14.22 -26.74
CA PRO A 157 -31.39 14.32 -27.08
C PRO A 157 -31.79 15.77 -27.38
N ARG A 158 -32.43 15.99 -28.53
CA ARG A 158 -33.07 17.26 -28.89
C ARG A 158 -34.26 17.50 -27.97
N ASN A 159 -34.24 18.59 -27.20
CA ASN A 159 -35.44 19.14 -26.60
C ASN A 159 -36.35 19.68 -27.71
N SER A 160 -37.53 19.08 -27.87
CA SER A 160 -38.61 19.65 -28.68
C SER A 160 -39.52 20.51 -27.78
N PRO A 161 -39.91 21.73 -28.21
CA PRO A 161 -40.85 22.56 -27.48
C PRO A 161 -42.31 22.26 -27.90
N GLY A 162 -43.20 22.22 -26.91
CA GLY A 162 -44.63 22.55 -27.05
C GLY A 162 -45.55 21.48 -27.64
N ALA A 163 -46.42 20.92 -26.80
CA ALA A 163 -47.71 20.35 -27.19
C ALA A 163 -48.73 20.59 -26.07
N GLU A 164 -49.51 21.65 -26.29
CA GLU A 164 -50.94 21.81 -26.00
C GLU A 164 -51.57 20.91 -24.91
N LEU A 165 -51.97 21.56 -23.80
CA LEU A 165 -53.02 21.06 -22.91
C LEU A 165 -54.36 21.61 -23.41
N ASN A 166 -55.23 20.73 -23.90
CA ASN A 166 -56.67 20.98 -23.89
C ASN A 166 -57.49 19.68 -23.76
N ASP A 167 -58.74 19.88 -23.34
CA ASP A 167 -59.86 18.94 -23.10
C ASP A 167 -59.87 18.28 -21.72
N GLN A 168 -60.73 18.71 -20.78
CA GLN A 168 -62.20 18.52 -20.77
C GLN A 168 -62.59 17.08 -21.07
N ASP A 169 -62.96 16.33 -20.02
CA ASP A 169 -64.34 15.91 -19.73
C ASP A 169 -64.33 14.62 -18.89
N ALA A 170 -64.84 14.69 -17.66
CA ALA A 170 -65.31 13.53 -16.91
C ALA A 170 -66.22 14.00 -15.77
N ARG A 171 -67.47 14.28 -16.12
CA ARG A 171 -68.61 14.26 -15.19
C ARG A 171 -68.86 12.82 -14.69
N GLN A 172 -69.14 12.69 -13.39
CA GLN A 172 -70.18 11.87 -12.70
C GLN A 172 -69.72 11.60 -11.26
N SER A 173 -70.36 12.15 -10.20
CA SER A 173 -71.67 11.86 -9.59
C SER A 173 -71.60 10.83 -8.44
N THR A 174 -72.39 11.08 -7.39
CA THR A 174 -72.65 10.32 -6.14
C THR A 174 -71.65 10.55 -4.99
N ALA A 175 -72.02 10.82 -3.74
CA ALA A 175 -73.31 11.00 -3.05
C ALA A 175 -73.11 11.90 -1.82
#